data_AF-A0A6B3EPY8-F1
#
_entry.id   AF-A0A6B3EPY8-F1
#
_cell.length_a   1.000
_cell.length_b   1.000
_cell.length_c   1.000
_cell.angle_alpha   90.00
_cell.angle_beta   90.00
_cell.angle_gamma   90.00
#
_symmetry.space_group_name_H-M   'P 1'
#
loop_
_entity.id
_entity.type
_entity.pdbx_description
1 polymer ?
#
loop_
_entity_poly.entity_id
_entity_poly.type
_entity_poly.pdbx_seq_one_letter_code
_entity_poly.pdbx_strand_id
1 'polypeptide(L)'
;EGLVITEPGRSARVAPLYLEDLQGIYRLRRGLEPELAARSCAVIADAELDRLQAVAAGFGDPHHTIQTVYDTHHDFHAALLA
;
A
#
# COMPACT_ATOMS: atom_id res chain seq x y z
N GLU A 1 -13.73 -8.48 5.99
CA GLU A 1 -12.28 -8.57 5.74
C GLU A 1 -11.50 -9.43 6.74
N GLY A 2 -12.10 -10.10 7.72
CA GLY A 2 -11.34 -10.94 8.67
C GLY A 2 -10.39 -10.18 9.61
N LEU A 3 -10.33 -8.85 9.50
CA LEU A 3 -9.43 -7.97 10.26
C LEU A 3 -9.88 -7.73 11.70
N VAL A 4 -11.12 -8.10 12.05
CA VAL A 4 -11.68 -7.95 13.40
C VAL A 4 -12.28 -9.29 13.84
N ILE A 5 -11.89 -9.74 15.03
CA ILE A 5 -12.36 -10.98 15.65
C ILE A 5 -13.22 -10.60 16.86
N THR A 6 -14.41 -11.20 16.93
CA THR A 6 -15.30 -11.09 18.09
C THR A 6 -15.26 -12.40 18.89
N GLU A 7 -14.83 -12.34 20.15
CA GLU A 7 -14.89 -13.48 21.08
C GLU A 7 -16.14 -13.34 21.97
N PRO A 8 -16.93 -14.42 22.19
CA PRO A 8 -18.07 -14.37 23.10
C PRO A 8 -17.65 -13.90 24.50
N GLY A 9 -18.28 -12.85 25.01
CA GLY A 9 -17.96 -12.25 26.32
C GLY A 9 -16.80 -11.25 26.34
N ARG A 10 -16.24 -10.87 25.18
CA ARG A 10 -15.21 -9.82 25.06
C ARG A 10 -15.56 -8.78 23.99
N SER A 11 -14.94 -7.60 24.08
CA SER A 11 -15.00 -6.59 23.03
C SER A 11 -14.27 -7.07 21.76
N ALA A 12 -14.66 -6.50 20.61
CA ALA A 12 -14.00 -6.76 19.34
C ALA A 12 -12.49 -6.42 19.41
N ARG A 13 -11.65 -7.26 18.77
CA ARG A 13 -10.21 -7.03 18.67
C ARG A 13 -9.75 -7.10 17.21
N VAL A 14 -8.66 -6.41 16.90
CA VAL A 14 -7.96 -6.58 15.61
C VAL A 14 -7.41 -8.00 15.53
N ALA A 15 -7.55 -8.64 14.38
CA ALA A 15 -6.99 -9.96 14.14
C ALA A 15 -5.46 -9.91 14.26
N PRO A 16 -4.82 -10.87 14.95
CA PRO A 16 -3.37 -10.96 14.97
C PRO A 16 -2.84 -11.20 13.55
N LEU A 17 -1.67 -10.64 13.26
CA LEU A 17 -0.97 -10.81 11.99
C LEU A 17 0.28 -11.66 12.23
N TYR A 18 0.32 -12.87 11.66
CA TYR A 18 1.44 -13.77 11.79
C TYR A 18 2.40 -13.65 10.59
N LEU A 19 3.59 -14.24 10.71
CA LEU A 19 4.61 -14.16 9.65
C LEU A 19 4.13 -14.86 8.37
N GLU A 20 3.43 -15.98 8.51
CA GLU A 20 2.81 -16.71 7.40
C GLU A 20 1.77 -15.87 6.66
N ASP A 21 1.01 -15.04 7.38
CA ASP A 21 0.04 -14.13 6.79
C ASP A 21 0.76 -13.07 5.95
N LEU A 22 1.82 -12.46 6.50
CA LEU A 22 2.66 -11.51 5.77
C LEU A 22 3.24 -12.13 4.50
N GLN A 23 3.77 -13.34 4.58
CA GLN A 23 4.30 -14.05 3.41
C GLN A 23 3.20 -14.31 2.35
N GLY A 24 2.01 -14.71 2.80
CA GLY A 24 0.85 -14.90 1.95
C GLY A 24 0.42 -13.62 1.24
N ILE A 25 0.32 -12.52 1.99
CA ILE A 25 0.00 -11.18 1.48
C ILE A 25 1.02 -10.75 0.44
N TYR A 26 2.32 -10.81 0.74
CA TYR A 26 3.36 -10.41 -0.21
C TYR A 26 3.45 -11.32 -1.44
N ARG A 27 3.10 -12.60 -1.32
CA ARG A 27 2.97 -13.49 -2.49
C ARG A 27 1.83 -13.03 -3.40
N LEU A 28 0.67 -12.69 -2.83
CA LEU A 28 -0.47 -12.18 -3.59
C LEU A 28 -0.15 -10.84 -4.25
N ARG A 29 0.38 -9.89 -3.48
CA ARG A 29 0.80 -8.57 -3.97
C ARG A 29 1.78 -8.66 -5.13
N ARG A 30 2.79 -9.54 -5.04
CA ARG A 30 3.74 -9.78 -6.15
C ARG A 30 3.10 -10.38 -7.41
N GLY A 31 1.99 -11.10 -7.28
CA GLY A 31 1.25 -11.62 -8.42
C GLY A 31 0.34 -10.59 -9.09
N LEU A 32 -0.17 -9.61 -8.33
CA LEU A 32 -1.18 -8.65 -8.81
C LEU A 32 -0.59 -7.27 -9.14
N GLU A 33 0.20 -6.69 -8.24
CA GLU A 33 0.63 -5.29 -8.34
C GLU A 33 1.49 -4.99 -9.58
N PRO A 34 2.45 -5.84 -10.01
CA PRO A 34 3.24 -5.55 -11.20
C PRO A 34 2.40 -5.50 -12.48
N GLU A 35 1.41 -6.37 -12.61
CA GLU A 35 0.52 -6.39 -13.76
C GLU A 35 -0.39 -5.14 -13.77
N LEU A 36 -0.95 -4.78 -12.61
CA LEU A 36 -1.75 -3.56 -12.48
C LEU A 36 -0.91 -2.32 -12.83
N ALA A 37 0.30 -2.21 -12.31
CA ALA A 37 1.20 -1.10 -12.62
C ALA A 37 1.50 -0.99 -14.12
N ALA A 38 1.77 -2.12 -14.79
CA ALA A 38 2.02 -2.15 -16.23
C ALA A 38 0.79 -1.67 -17.04
N ARG A 39 -0.42 -2.00 -16.59
CA ARG A 39 -1.67 -1.54 -17.23
C ARG A 39 -1.88 -0.05 -17.01
N SER A 40 -1.62 0.46 -15.80
CA SER A 40 -1.74 1.88 -15.49
C SER A 40 -0.81 2.76 -16.31
N CYS A 41 0.40 2.29 -16.61
CA CYS A 41 1.33 3.00 -17.51
C CYS A 41 0.73 3.34 -18.89
N ALA A 42 -0.25 2.56 -19.38
CA ALA A 42 -0.86 2.81 -20.68
C ALA A 42 -1.95 3.90 -20.67
N VAL A 43 -2.44 4.30 -19.49
CA VAL A 43 -3.61 5.17 -19.34
C VAL A 43 -3.36 6.38 -18.43
N ILE A 44 -2.27 6.38 -17.67
CA ILE A 44 -1.90 7.50 -16.81
C ILE A 44 -1.60 8.76 -17.65
N ALA A 45 -2.11 9.91 -17.21
CA ALA A 45 -1.82 11.19 -17.85
C ALA A 45 -0.40 11.66 -17.49
N ASP A 46 0.31 12.28 -18.45
CA ASP A 46 1.68 12.79 -18.22
C ASP A 46 1.77 13.71 -17.00
N ALA A 47 0.80 14.60 -16.82
CA ALA A 47 0.76 15.51 -15.67
C ALA A 47 0.63 14.77 -14.32
N GLU A 48 -0.06 13.63 -14.30
CA GLU A 48 -0.16 12.79 -13.11
C GLU A 48 1.12 11.99 -12.87
N LEU A 49 1.76 11.52 -13.94
CA LEU A 49 3.07 10.88 -13.85
C LEU A 49 4.14 11.85 -13.30
N ASP A 50 4.15 13.10 -13.76
CA ASP A 50 5.04 14.15 -13.23
C ASP A 50 4.79 14.41 -11.74
N ARG A 51 3.51 14.48 -11.33
CA ARG A 51 3.12 14.61 -9.93
C ARG A 51 3.63 13.45 -9.08
N LEU A 52 3.43 12.21 -9.55
CA LEU A 52 3.87 11.00 -8.85
C LEU A 52 5.39 10.92 -8.77
N GLN A 53 6.12 11.32 -9.82
CA GLN A 53 7.58 11.39 -9.80
C GLN A 53 8.09 12.34 -8.71
N ALA A 54 7.45 13.52 -8.55
CA ALA A 54 7.81 14.46 -7.51
C ALA A 54 7.57 13.89 -6.10
N VAL A 55 6.48 13.13 -5.90
CA VAL A 55 6.20 12.42 -4.64
C VAL A 55 7.28 11.37 -4.35
N ALA A 56 7.62 10.54 -5.33
CA ALA A 56 8.62 9.49 -5.18
C ALA A 56 10.01 10.04 -4.82
N ALA A 57 10.38 11.21 -5.35
CA ALA A 57 11.62 11.90 -5.00
C ALA A 57 11.70 12.28 -3.50
N GLY A 58 10.55 12.46 -2.83
CA GLY A 58 10.46 12.81 -1.42
C GLY A 58 10.55 11.64 -0.43
N PHE A 59 10.52 10.38 -0.88
CA PHE A 59 10.53 9.22 0.02
C PHE A 59 11.81 9.10 0.86
N GLY A 60 12.91 9.68 0.39
CA GLY A 60 14.19 9.67 1.10
C GLY A 60 14.40 10.82 2.09
N ASP A 61 13.41 11.69 2.32
CA ASP A 61 13.56 12.86 3.19
C ASP A 61 13.83 12.43 4.65
N PRO A 62 14.99 12.81 5.23
CA PRO A 62 15.35 12.45 6.60
C PRO A 62 14.45 13.08 7.66
N HIS A 63 13.66 14.09 7.32
CA HIS A 63 12.70 14.73 8.22
C HIS A 63 11.36 14.00 8.28
N HIS A 64 11.10 13.03 7.40
CA HIS A 64 9.88 12.24 7.44
C HIS A 64 9.88 11.25 8.61
N THR A 65 8.74 11.17 9.28
CA THR A 65 8.46 10.10 10.23
C THR A 65 8.15 8.81 9.48
N ILE A 66 8.30 7.66 10.15
CA ILE A 66 7.92 6.37 9.57
C ILE A 66 6.45 6.33 9.16
N GLN A 67 5.57 6.97 9.94
CA GLN A 67 4.14 7.08 9.62
C GLN A 67 3.93 7.86 8.31
N THR A 68 4.58 9.02 8.18
CA THR A 68 4.53 9.84 6.96
C THR A 68 5.02 9.07 5.74
N VAL A 69 6.11 8.31 5.87
CA VAL A 69 6.62 7.47 4.79
C VAL A 69 5.59 6.43 4.36
N TYR A 70 4.97 5.72 5.30
CA TYR A 70 3.96 4.70 4.98
C TYR A 70 2.71 5.31 4.34
N ASP A 71 2.18 6.39 4.90
CA ASP A 71 0.98 7.05 4.37
C ASP A 71 1.22 7.55 2.94
N THR A 72 2.32 8.27 2.72
CA THR A 72 2.68 8.79 1.38
C THR A 72 2.95 7.67 0.39
N HIS A 73 3.57 6.56 0.82
CA HIS A 73 3.80 5.39 -0.02
C HIS A 73 2.50 4.70 -0.41
N HIS A 74 1.54 4.57 0.51
CA HIS A 74 0.22 4.02 0.22
C HIS A 74 -0.55 4.89 -0.78
N ASP A 75 -0.58 6.21 -0.55
CA ASP A 75 -1.25 7.16 -1.44
C ASP A 75 -0.64 7.17 -2.84
N PHE A 76 0.69 7.10 -2.93
CA PHE A 76 1.41 6.98 -4.21
C PHE A 76 0.99 5.75 -4.99
N HIS A 77 0.98 4.56 -4.36
CA HIS A 77 0.58 3.33 -5.05
C HIS A 77 -0.91 3.33 -5.40
N ALA A 78 -1.78 3.86 -4.54
CA ALA A 78 -3.20 3.97 -4.84
C ALA A 78 -3.45 4.86 -6.06
N ALA A 79 -2.75 5.99 -6.16
CA ALA A 79 -2.84 6.89 -7.30
C ALA A 79 -2.23 6.29 -8.58
N LEU A 80 -1.12 5.55 -8.47
CA LEU A 80 -0.48 4.88 -9.61
C LEU A 80 -1.37 3.78 -10.20
N LEU A 81 -2.14 3.07 -9.37
CA LEU A 81 -2.93 1.90 -9.77
C LEU A 81 -4.41 2.21 -10.06
N ALA A 82 -4.84 3.48 -9.92
CA ALA A 82 -6.20 3.93 -10.21
C ALA A 82 -6.49 3.97 -11.72
#